data_AF-A0A1U8M8D0-F1
#
_entry.id   AF-A0A1U8M8D0-F1
#
_cell.length_a   1.000
_cell.length_b   1.000
_cell.length_c   1.000
_cell.angle_alpha   90.00
_cell.angle_beta   90.00
_cell.angle_gamma   90.00
#
_symmetry.space_group_name_H-M   'P 1'
#
loop_
_entity.id
_entity.type
_entity.pdbx_description
1 polymer ?
#
loop_
_entity_poly.entity_id
_entity_poly.type
_entity_poly.pdbx_seq_one_letter_code
_entity_poly.pdbx_strand_id
1 'polypeptide(L)'
;MSHSGDDSLSDAAEECYNAEFRSYPDDAWYNVRVLFAGNSGDKMRVKYDNFSDDYDNIFIADCFKSAYEVYDFIGRFHKASAQLQDPDCSMVVKGMRVCSSDSFGNDDVRFYDAIIDEMLHKKHSYVNGQEECECTFLISWLHGPNVGNIIDKGVVNICLLQGSEILPKLVSFIEIALKKIDKALCKSVSATSNDLVALHKDNKGSPIVKWKPSSLECIRQVSLFVVICSSFFCLSM
;
A
#
# COMPACT_ATOMS: atom_id res chain seq x y z
N MET A 1 31.32 -3.10 41.56
CA MET A 1 30.19 -4.03 41.45
C MET A 1 29.07 -3.29 40.74
N SER A 2 28.60 -3.90 39.67
CA SER A 2 27.80 -3.35 38.60
C SER A 2 26.29 -3.36 38.91
N HIS A 3 25.54 -2.85 37.93
CA HIS A 3 24.08 -2.83 37.73
C HIS A 3 23.39 -1.62 38.36
N SER A 4 22.58 -0.87 37.62
CA SER A 4 21.63 -1.33 36.60
C SER A 4 21.39 -0.29 35.51
N GLY A 5 21.61 -0.69 34.26
CA GLY A 5 20.96 -0.11 33.10
C GLY A 5 20.06 -1.18 32.51
N ASP A 6 18.77 -0.87 32.40
CA ASP A 6 17.79 -1.57 31.57
C ASP A 6 16.67 -0.58 31.30
N ASP A 7 16.59 -0.11 30.06
CA ASP A 7 15.35 0.16 29.31
C ASP A 7 15.77 0.74 27.95
N SER A 8 16.03 -0.14 26.98
CA SER A 8 16.34 0.24 25.60
C SER A 8 15.85 -0.85 24.65
N LEU A 9 14.53 -1.06 24.62
CA LEU A 9 13.91 -1.98 23.65
C LEU A 9 12.62 -1.43 23.00
N SER A 10 12.14 -0.23 23.34
CA SER A 10 10.92 0.34 22.74
C SER A 10 11.15 1.36 21.61
N ASP A 11 12.34 1.96 21.51
CA ASP A 11 12.57 3.08 20.58
C ASP A 11 13.16 2.68 19.21
N ALA A 12 13.64 1.44 19.06
CA ALA A 12 14.26 0.98 17.81
C ALA A 12 13.26 0.75 16.66
N ALA A 13 11.96 0.60 16.97
CA ALA A 13 10.91 0.39 15.97
C ALA A 13 10.38 1.70 15.35
N GLU A 14 10.65 2.86 15.96
CA GLU A 14 10.19 4.17 15.47
C GLU A 14 11.04 4.70 14.29
N GLU A 15 12.23 4.15 14.08
CA GLU A 15 13.21 4.66 13.10
C GLU A 15 13.31 3.84 11.80
N CYS A 16 12.64 2.69 11.68
CA CYS A 16 12.87 1.76 10.58
C CYS A 16 12.06 2.09 9.30
N TYR A 17 12.76 2.17 8.16
CA TYR A 17 12.16 2.28 6.82
C TYR A 17 11.72 0.88 6.33
N ASN A 18 10.67 0.35 6.96
CA ASN A 18 10.19 -1.02 6.75
C ASN A 18 9.01 -1.12 5.77
N ALA A 19 8.67 -0.02 5.10
CA ALA A 19 7.58 0.06 4.15
C ALA A 19 8.05 0.69 2.84
N GLU A 20 7.32 0.41 1.77
CA GLU A 20 7.47 1.09 0.50
C GLU A 20 6.20 1.89 0.20
N PHE A 21 6.37 3.08 -0.37
CA PHE A 21 5.28 3.93 -0.85
C PHE A 21 5.41 4.17 -2.35
N ARG A 22 4.31 3.97 -3.09
CA ARG A 22 4.24 4.29 -4.51
C ARG A 22 3.93 5.77 -4.70
N SER A 23 4.96 6.50 -5.07
CA SER A 23 4.97 7.94 -5.32
C SER A 23 3.91 8.36 -6.34
N TYR A 24 3.29 9.53 -6.16
CA TYR A 24 2.33 10.07 -7.13
C TYR A 24 3.00 10.66 -8.38
N PRO A 25 4.10 11.44 -8.28
CA PRO A 25 4.72 12.06 -9.47
C PRO A 25 5.22 11.10 -10.54
N ASP A 26 5.75 9.93 -10.16
CA ASP A 26 6.45 9.02 -11.07
C ASP A 26 6.04 7.56 -10.94
N ASP A 27 5.11 7.24 -10.04
CA ASP A 27 4.58 5.88 -9.82
C ASP A 27 5.63 4.84 -9.39
N ALA A 28 6.83 5.29 -9.02
CA ALA A 28 7.89 4.44 -8.50
C ALA A 28 7.69 4.13 -7.00
N TRP A 29 8.19 2.98 -6.57
CA TRP A 29 8.26 2.58 -5.18
C TRP A 29 9.51 3.14 -4.50
N TYR A 30 9.33 3.66 -3.29
CA TYR A 30 10.41 4.17 -2.45
C TYR A 30 10.31 3.62 -1.03
N ASN A 31 11.44 3.33 -0.41
CA ASN A 31 11.48 3.01 1.01
C ASN A 31 11.05 4.21 1.84
N VAL A 32 10.15 3.98 2.77
CA VAL A 32 9.57 4.99 3.65
C VAL A 32 9.41 4.49 5.07
N ARG A 33 9.34 5.45 6.00
CA ARG A 33 8.78 5.24 7.33
C ARG A 33 7.52 6.08 7.49
N VAL A 34 6.54 5.52 8.17
CA VAL A 34 5.24 6.16 8.41
C VAL A 34 5.20 6.71 9.83
N LEU A 35 4.93 8.01 9.96
CA LEU A 35 4.89 8.71 11.25
C LEU A 35 3.55 9.45 11.40
N PHE A 36 3.11 9.66 12.64
CA PHE A 36 2.05 10.63 12.90
C PHE A 36 2.65 12.03 12.99
N ALA A 37 2.00 12.99 12.34
CA ALA A 37 2.35 14.40 12.43
C ALA A 37 1.41 15.09 13.44
N GLY A 38 1.86 15.20 14.69
CA GLY A 38 1.08 15.79 15.79
C GLY A 38 0.26 14.76 16.59
N ASN A 39 -0.58 15.25 17.51
CA ASN A 39 -1.08 14.44 18.61
C ASN A 39 -2.41 13.71 18.34
N SER A 40 -3.11 14.07 17.26
CA SER A 40 -4.46 13.57 16.94
C SER A 40 -4.47 12.32 16.05
N GLY A 41 -3.32 11.91 15.50
CA GLY A 41 -3.23 10.80 14.54
C GLY A 41 -3.91 11.07 13.18
N ASP A 42 -4.47 12.25 12.98
CA ASP A 42 -5.22 12.64 11.78
C ASP A 42 -4.36 13.28 10.70
N LYS A 43 -3.06 13.38 10.94
CA LYS A 43 -2.05 13.72 9.95
C LYS A 43 -0.99 12.63 9.97
N MET A 44 -0.68 12.14 8.78
CA MET A 44 0.32 11.10 8.59
C MET A 44 1.43 11.63 7.69
N ARG A 45 2.66 11.49 8.14
CA ARG A 45 3.86 11.83 7.41
C ARG A 45 4.45 10.56 6.82
N VAL A 46 4.66 10.56 5.52
CA VAL A 46 5.44 9.55 4.80
C VAL A 46 6.82 10.17 4.59
N LYS A 47 7.80 9.64 5.32
CA LYS A 47 9.18 10.09 5.23
C LYS A 47 9.99 9.14 4.38
N TYR A 48 10.66 9.66 3.36
CA TYR A 48 11.43 8.88 2.40
C TYR A 48 12.84 8.59 2.90
N ASP A 49 13.32 7.37 2.64
CA ASP A 49 14.68 6.97 2.99
C ASP A 49 15.70 7.68 2.09
N ASN A 50 16.80 8.20 2.67
CA ASN A 50 17.85 8.94 1.97
C ASN A 50 17.42 10.25 1.26
N PHE A 51 16.21 10.76 1.50
CA PHE A 51 15.78 12.08 1.04
C PHE A 51 15.64 13.07 2.20
N SER A 52 15.78 14.37 1.90
CA SER A 52 15.50 15.42 2.87
C SER A 52 14.01 15.48 3.20
N ASP A 53 13.70 16.03 4.38
CA ASP A 53 12.34 16.24 4.87
C ASP A 53 11.45 17.09 3.93
N ASP A 54 12.05 17.84 3.00
CA ASP A 54 11.34 18.66 2.00
C ASP A 54 10.56 17.82 0.97
N TYR A 55 10.93 16.55 0.81
CA TYR A 55 10.26 15.61 -0.09
C TYR A 55 9.15 14.80 0.59
N ASP A 56 9.02 14.90 1.92
CA ASP A 56 8.04 14.13 2.66
C ASP A 56 6.61 14.50 2.28
N ASN A 57 5.75 13.48 2.17
CA ASN A 57 4.32 13.72 1.99
C ASN A 57 3.61 13.80 3.34
N ILE A 58 2.72 14.79 3.48
CA ILE A 58 1.83 14.93 4.63
C ILE A 58 0.40 14.73 4.17
N PHE A 59 -0.22 13.65 4.63
CA PHE A 59 -1.61 13.31 4.37
C PHE A 59 -2.47 13.72 5.56
N ILE A 60 -3.58 14.40 5.29
CA ILE A 60 -4.52 14.86 6.31
C ILE A 60 -5.84 14.09 6.15
N ALA A 61 -6.32 13.46 7.21
CA ALA A 61 -7.49 12.59 7.16
C ALA A 61 -8.77 13.31 6.68
N ASP A 62 -8.93 14.61 6.94
CA ASP A 62 -10.06 15.41 6.45
C ASP A 62 -10.01 15.73 4.94
N CYS A 63 -8.87 15.49 4.29
CA CYS A 63 -8.72 15.73 2.86
C CYS A 63 -9.38 14.63 2.01
N PHE A 64 -9.55 13.41 2.53
CA PHE A 64 -10.24 12.33 1.84
C PHE A 64 -11.75 12.60 1.74
N LYS A 65 -12.31 12.44 0.54
CA LYS A 65 -13.73 12.72 0.23
C LYS A 65 -14.58 11.48 0.09
N SER A 66 -13.95 10.33 -0.11
CA SER A 66 -14.65 9.07 -0.31
C SER A 66 -13.84 7.88 0.21
N ALA A 67 -14.52 6.79 0.50
CA ALA A 67 -13.85 5.53 0.83
C ALA A 67 -12.94 5.06 -0.32
N TYR A 68 -13.31 5.35 -1.57
CA TYR A 68 -12.47 5.03 -2.74
C TYR A 68 -11.09 5.70 -2.68
N GLU A 69 -11.02 7.00 -2.35
CA GLU A 69 -9.74 7.70 -2.21
C GLU A 69 -8.89 7.10 -1.07
N VAL A 70 -9.53 6.64 0.01
CA VAL A 70 -8.83 5.96 1.10
C VAL A 70 -8.28 4.59 0.64
N TYR A 71 -9.03 3.84 -0.17
CA TYR A 71 -8.56 2.56 -0.71
C TYR A 71 -7.46 2.71 -1.77
N ASP A 72 -7.55 3.70 -2.65
CA ASP A 72 -6.46 4.04 -3.58
C ASP A 72 -5.18 4.39 -2.81
N PHE A 73 -5.33 5.19 -1.75
CA PHE A 73 -4.23 5.54 -0.86
C PHE A 73 -3.60 4.32 -0.17
N ILE A 74 -4.41 3.39 0.35
CA ILE A 74 -3.91 2.12 0.92
C ILE A 74 -3.11 1.33 -0.12
N GLY A 75 -3.60 1.27 -1.37
CA GLY A 75 -2.95 0.55 -2.45
C GLY A 75 -1.57 1.07 -2.84
N ARG A 76 -1.17 2.24 -2.31
CA ARG A 76 0.17 2.82 -2.49
C ARG A 76 1.14 2.44 -1.39
N PHE A 77 0.80 1.53 -0.48
CA PHE A 77 1.71 1.02 0.54
C PHE A 77 1.85 -0.49 0.47
N HIS A 78 3.05 -0.96 0.72
CA HIS A 78 3.27 -2.33 1.17
C HIS A 78 4.52 -2.41 2.05
N LYS A 79 4.77 -3.59 2.61
CA LYS A 79 6.01 -3.88 3.33
C LYS A 79 7.19 -3.80 2.37
N ALA A 80 8.32 -3.27 2.85
CA ALA A 80 9.53 -3.15 2.03
C ALA A 80 9.89 -4.49 1.37
N SER A 81 10.23 -4.43 0.09
CA SER A 81 10.56 -5.59 -0.73
C SER A 81 11.94 -6.12 -0.35
N ALA A 82 12.13 -7.43 -0.45
CA ALA A 82 13.43 -8.05 -0.17
C ALA A 82 14.20 -8.24 -1.48
N GLN A 83 15.44 -7.77 -1.57
CA GLN A 83 16.27 -8.02 -2.73
C GLN A 83 16.47 -9.53 -2.93
N LEU A 84 16.20 -10.03 -4.14
CA LEU A 84 16.46 -11.41 -4.50
C LEU A 84 17.96 -11.68 -4.42
N GLN A 85 18.35 -12.71 -3.69
CA GLN A 85 19.74 -13.15 -3.60
C GLN A 85 20.03 -14.25 -4.62
N ASP A 86 21.29 -14.37 -5.03
CA ASP A 86 21.73 -15.35 -6.04
C ASP A 86 21.33 -16.80 -5.74
N PRO A 87 21.47 -17.32 -4.50
CA PRO A 87 21.02 -18.68 -4.16
C PRO A 87 19.50 -18.83 -4.21
N ASP A 88 18.78 -17.73 -4.02
CA ASP A 88 17.32 -17.69 -3.93
C ASP A 88 16.65 -17.49 -5.29
N CYS A 89 17.40 -17.40 -6.39
CA CYS A 89 16.87 -17.12 -7.72
C CYS A 89 15.79 -18.12 -8.18
N SER A 90 15.84 -19.34 -7.63
CA SER A 90 14.88 -20.42 -7.89
C SER A 90 13.49 -20.19 -7.27
N MET A 91 13.37 -19.24 -6.34
CA MET A 91 12.08 -18.84 -5.75
C MET A 91 11.19 -18.09 -6.75
N VAL A 92 11.78 -17.53 -7.81
CA VAL A 92 11.06 -16.77 -8.82
C VAL A 92 10.42 -17.73 -9.83
N VAL A 93 9.09 -17.62 -10.01
CA VAL A 93 8.29 -18.48 -10.89
C VAL A 93 7.45 -17.66 -11.89
N LYS A 94 7.14 -18.24 -13.06
CA LYS A 94 6.37 -17.52 -14.11
C LYS A 94 5.01 -17.07 -13.54
N GLY A 95 4.60 -15.86 -13.88
CA GLY A 95 3.40 -15.21 -13.37
C GLY A 95 3.55 -14.57 -11.99
N MET A 96 4.71 -14.71 -11.32
CA MET A 96 4.96 -14.07 -10.04
C MET A 96 5.04 -12.55 -10.21
N ARG A 97 4.40 -11.80 -9.30
CA ARG A 97 4.59 -10.34 -9.21
C ARG A 97 5.84 -10.05 -8.40
N VAL A 98 6.71 -9.22 -8.97
CA VAL A 98 7.96 -8.76 -8.36
C VAL A 98 8.02 -7.24 -8.43
N CYS A 99 8.87 -6.66 -7.59
CA CYS A 99 9.33 -5.30 -7.76
C CYS A 99 10.66 -5.34 -8.53
N SER A 100 10.82 -4.55 -9.58
CA SER A 100 12.04 -4.54 -10.38
C SER A 100 12.57 -3.13 -10.60
N SER A 101 13.90 -3.00 -10.60
CA SER A 101 14.57 -1.74 -10.84
C SER A 101 14.77 -1.45 -12.32
N ASP A 102 14.75 -0.17 -12.67
CA ASP A 102 15.17 0.33 -13.96
C ASP A 102 15.93 1.67 -13.83
N SER A 103 16.81 1.94 -14.79
CA SER A 103 17.72 3.10 -14.73
C SER A 103 17.25 4.24 -15.63
N PHE A 104 17.16 5.45 -15.08
CA PHE A 104 16.70 6.66 -15.76
C PHE A 104 17.81 7.72 -15.81
N GLY A 105 18.82 7.49 -16.65
CA GLY A 105 19.99 8.38 -16.74
C GLY A 105 21.04 8.05 -15.68
N ASN A 106 21.89 9.02 -15.34
CA ASN A 106 23.02 8.79 -14.45
C ASN A 106 22.56 8.68 -13.00
N ASP A 107 22.70 7.48 -12.43
CA ASP A 107 22.47 7.12 -11.02
C ASP A 107 21.03 7.20 -10.49
N ASP A 108 20.04 7.43 -11.36
CA ASP A 108 18.62 7.36 -11.00
C ASP A 108 18.11 5.93 -11.23
N VAL A 109 17.98 5.17 -10.14
CA VAL A 109 17.42 3.82 -10.14
C VAL A 109 16.06 3.86 -9.47
N ARG A 110 15.02 3.42 -10.20
CA ARG A 110 13.64 3.44 -9.73
C ARG A 110 13.04 2.06 -9.79
N PHE A 111 12.08 1.82 -8.91
CA PHE A 111 11.49 0.50 -8.69
C PHE A 111 10.01 0.50 -9.07
N TYR A 112 9.58 -0.50 -9.85
CA TYR A 112 8.19 -0.63 -10.30
C TYR A 112 7.74 -2.08 -10.21
N ASP A 113 6.43 -2.31 -10.21
CA ASP A 113 5.91 -3.67 -10.25
C ASP A 113 6.03 -4.26 -11.66
N ALA A 114 6.35 -5.54 -11.70
CA ALA A 114 6.34 -6.33 -12.92
C ALA A 114 5.83 -7.74 -12.66
N ILE A 115 5.44 -8.43 -13.71
CA ILE A 115 5.14 -9.87 -13.70
C ILE A 115 6.29 -10.59 -14.40
N ILE A 116 6.71 -11.72 -13.86
CA ILE A 116 7.66 -12.58 -14.55
C ILE A 116 6.96 -13.30 -15.71
N ASP A 117 7.39 -13.03 -16.93
CA ASP A 117 6.89 -13.67 -18.14
C ASP A 117 7.62 -14.98 -18.42
N GLU A 118 8.97 -15.00 -18.33
CA GLU A 118 9.80 -16.19 -18.51
C GLU A 118 11.12 -16.12 -17.73
N MET A 119 11.78 -17.28 -17.60
CA MET A 119 13.10 -17.42 -16.97
C MET A 119 14.04 -18.17 -17.89
N LEU A 120 15.23 -17.61 -18.07
CA LEU A 120 16.34 -18.27 -18.72
C LEU A 120 17.34 -18.67 -17.64
N HIS A 121 17.23 -19.92 -17.19
CA HIS A 121 18.13 -20.46 -16.20
C HIS A 121 19.52 -20.69 -16.80
N LYS A 122 20.54 -20.28 -16.04
CA LYS A 122 21.93 -20.60 -16.32
C LYS A 122 22.51 -21.43 -15.19
N LYS A 123 23.59 -22.15 -15.49
CA LYS A 123 24.37 -22.82 -14.45
C LYS A 123 25.06 -21.75 -13.60
N HIS A 124 24.89 -21.82 -12.29
CA HIS A 124 25.54 -20.89 -11.36
C HIS A 124 27.05 -21.17 -11.26
N SER A 125 27.81 -20.10 -11.04
CA SER A 125 29.24 -20.15 -10.74
C SER A 125 29.49 -19.82 -9.27
N TYR A 126 30.71 -20.08 -8.80
CA TYR A 126 31.13 -19.73 -7.46
C TYR A 126 32.46 -18.98 -7.50
N VAL A 127 32.49 -17.79 -6.91
CA VAL A 127 33.69 -16.95 -6.79
C VAL A 127 33.95 -16.71 -5.31
N ASN A 128 35.14 -17.06 -4.83
CA ASN A 128 35.52 -16.96 -3.41
C ASN A 128 34.53 -17.64 -2.44
N GLY A 129 33.84 -18.69 -2.88
CA GLY A 129 32.84 -19.42 -2.09
C GLY A 129 31.46 -18.76 -2.06
N GLN A 130 31.25 -17.64 -2.76
CA GLN A 130 29.94 -17.03 -2.96
C GLN A 130 29.36 -17.46 -4.30
N GLU A 131 28.07 -17.78 -4.32
CA GLU A 131 27.34 -18.13 -5.53
C GLU A 131 27.10 -16.87 -6.37
N GLU A 132 27.35 -16.97 -7.68
CA GLU A 132 27.06 -15.93 -8.65
C GLU A 132 25.99 -16.43 -9.62
N CYS A 133 24.85 -15.73 -9.65
CA CYS A 133 23.72 -16.04 -10.50
C CYS A 133 23.71 -15.18 -11.76
N GLU A 134 23.75 -15.85 -12.92
CA GLU A 134 23.56 -15.21 -14.23
C GLU A 134 22.20 -15.55 -14.87
N CYS A 135 21.24 -16.07 -14.11
CA CYS A 135 19.89 -16.29 -14.61
C CYS A 135 19.27 -14.97 -15.08
N THR A 136 18.48 -15.05 -16.13
CA THR A 136 17.77 -13.89 -16.69
C THR A 136 16.28 -14.07 -16.55
N PHE A 137 15.59 -13.02 -16.13
CA PHE A 137 14.15 -12.97 -15.94
C PHE A 137 13.56 -12.03 -16.98
N LEU A 138 12.68 -12.54 -17.83
CA LEU A 138 11.87 -11.73 -18.71
C LEU A 138 10.70 -11.20 -17.90
N ILE A 139 10.58 -9.89 -17.78
CA ILE A 139 9.53 -9.24 -16.98
C ILE A 139 8.64 -8.37 -17.86
N SER A 140 7.36 -8.29 -17.52
CA SER A 140 6.41 -7.34 -18.10
C SER A 140 6.01 -6.30 -17.05
N TRP A 141 6.27 -5.02 -17.33
CA TRP A 141 5.97 -3.92 -16.40
C TRP A 141 4.47 -3.73 -16.21
N LEU A 142 4.02 -3.68 -14.96
CA LEU A 142 2.61 -3.47 -14.60
C LEU A 142 2.23 -2.00 -14.48
N HIS A 143 3.20 -1.14 -14.19
CA HIS A 143 3.01 0.30 -14.04
C HIS A 143 4.30 1.08 -14.33
N GLY A 144 4.27 2.39 -14.14
CA GLY A 144 5.39 3.27 -14.46
C GLY A 144 5.57 3.54 -15.97
N PRO A 145 6.69 4.16 -16.37
CA PRO A 145 6.91 4.67 -17.72
C PRO A 145 7.06 3.58 -18.78
N ASN A 146 7.35 2.34 -18.38
CA ASN A 146 7.58 1.21 -19.29
C ASN A 146 6.41 0.21 -19.32
N VAL A 147 5.24 0.57 -18.77
CA VAL A 147 4.08 -0.33 -18.66
C VAL A 147 3.77 -1.08 -19.97
N GLY A 148 3.58 -2.40 -19.85
CA GLY A 148 3.30 -3.29 -20.98
C GLY A 148 4.53 -3.73 -21.78
N ASN A 149 5.68 -3.06 -21.66
CA ASN A 149 6.91 -3.52 -22.29
C ASN A 149 7.47 -4.75 -21.58
N ILE A 150 8.16 -5.59 -22.36
CA ILE A 150 8.88 -6.76 -21.87
C ILE A 150 10.37 -6.51 -21.95
N ILE A 151 11.10 -6.77 -20.87
CA ILE A 151 12.56 -6.57 -20.78
C ILE A 151 13.22 -7.69 -19.99
N ASP A 152 14.50 -7.93 -20.24
CA ASP A 152 15.35 -8.83 -19.48
C ASP A 152 15.97 -8.15 -18.24
N LYS A 153 15.98 -8.87 -17.13
CA LYS A 153 16.57 -8.43 -15.85
C LYS A 153 17.35 -9.57 -15.21
N GLY A 154 18.48 -9.25 -14.58
CA GLY A 154 19.21 -10.17 -13.71
C GLY A 154 18.73 -10.10 -12.26
N VAL A 155 19.20 -11.03 -11.42
CA VAL A 155 18.87 -11.13 -9.98
C VAL A 155 18.98 -9.81 -9.24
N VAL A 156 20.07 -9.05 -9.49
CA VAL A 156 20.34 -7.76 -8.84
C VAL A 156 19.22 -6.72 -9.01
N ASN A 157 18.38 -6.86 -10.04
CA ASN A 157 17.30 -5.94 -10.36
C ASN A 157 15.92 -6.43 -9.90
N ILE A 158 15.84 -7.55 -9.18
CA ILE A 158 14.58 -8.15 -8.76
C ILE A 158 14.48 -8.11 -7.23
N CYS A 159 13.35 -7.62 -6.74
CA CYS A 159 12.97 -7.63 -5.34
C CYS A 159 11.67 -8.42 -5.18
N LEU A 160 11.64 -9.30 -4.18
CA LEU A 160 10.49 -10.11 -3.82
C LEU A 160 9.55 -9.31 -2.92
N LEU A 161 8.29 -9.18 -3.36
CA LEU A 161 7.23 -8.57 -2.58
C LEU A 161 7.00 -9.39 -1.31
N GLN A 162 6.97 -8.69 -0.18
CA GLN A 162 6.69 -9.27 1.13
C GLN A 162 5.19 -9.28 1.41
N GLY A 163 4.77 -10.03 2.44
CA GLY A 163 3.35 -10.21 2.79
C GLY A 163 2.55 -8.91 2.91
N SER A 164 1.23 -9.02 2.81
CA SER A 164 0.29 -7.89 2.73
C SER A 164 -0.08 -7.26 4.07
N GLU A 165 0.78 -7.38 5.08
CA GLU A 165 0.50 -6.80 6.40
C GLU A 165 0.53 -5.28 6.33
N ILE A 166 -0.57 -4.66 6.73
CA ILE A 166 -0.70 -3.20 6.76
C ILE A 166 -0.06 -2.67 8.05
N LEU A 167 0.77 -1.65 7.94
CA LEU A 167 1.45 -1.01 9.07
C LEU A 167 0.41 -0.52 10.11
N PRO A 168 0.60 -0.77 11.42
CA PRO A 168 -0.36 -0.37 12.45
C PRO A 168 -0.70 1.14 12.45
N LYS A 169 0.29 2.00 12.18
CA LYS A 169 0.10 3.46 12.06
C LYS A 169 -0.79 3.82 10.86
N LEU A 170 -0.60 3.14 9.73
CA LEU A 170 -1.43 3.29 8.54
C LEU A 170 -2.88 2.85 8.81
N VAL A 171 -3.08 1.70 9.46
CA VAL A 171 -4.43 1.22 9.88
C VAL A 171 -5.15 2.28 10.71
N SER A 172 -4.47 2.81 11.72
CA SER A 172 -5.03 3.82 12.63
C SER A 172 -5.42 5.11 11.89
N PHE A 173 -4.58 5.58 10.96
CA PHE A 173 -4.88 6.74 10.12
C PHE A 173 -6.11 6.50 9.22
N ILE A 174 -6.21 5.33 8.59
CA ILE A 174 -7.34 4.93 7.74
C ILE A 174 -8.65 4.94 8.52
N GLU A 175 -8.66 4.36 9.72
CA GLU A 175 -9.85 4.37 10.57
C GLU A 175 -10.33 5.80 10.87
N ILE A 176 -9.38 6.71 11.15
CA ILE A 176 -9.69 8.12 11.40
C ILE A 176 -10.27 8.78 10.14
N ALA A 177 -9.69 8.54 8.97
CA ALA A 177 -10.17 9.08 7.70
C ALA A 177 -11.58 8.59 7.36
N LEU A 178 -11.85 7.30 7.49
CA LEU A 178 -13.18 6.71 7.27
C LEU A 178 -14.22 7.25 8.25
N LYS A 179 -13.89 7.34 9.55
CA LYS A 179 -14.78 7.94 10.57
C LYS A 179 -15.12 9.40 10.24
N LYS A 180 -14.17 10.17 9.70
CA LYS A 180 -14.37 11.56 9.29
C LYS A 180 -15.29 11.66 8.07
N ILE A 181 -15.14 10.77 7.09
CA ILE A 181 -16.04 10.65 5.93
C ILE A 181 -17.47 10.33 6.38
N ASP A 182 -17.66 9.33 7.24
CA ASP A 182 -18.98 8.95 7.76
C ASP A 182 -19.65 10.11 8.49
N LYS A 183 -18.89 10.83 9.33
CA LYS A 183 -19.39 12.00 10.05
C LYS A 183 -19.80 13.13 9.11
N ALA A 184 -19.08 13.33 8.01
CA ALA A 184 -19.43 14.34 7.01
C ALA A 184 -20.72 13.97 6.27
N LEU A 185 -20.90 12.70 5.91
CA LEU A 185 -22.13 12.19 5.27
C LEU A 185 -23.35 12.30 6.21
N CYS A 186 -23.20 11.98 7.49
CA CYS A 186 -24.30 12.13 8.45
C CYS A 186 -24.75 13.59 8.63
N LYS A 187 -23.81 14.54 8.55
CA LYS A 187 -24.10 15.99 8.63
C LYS A 187 -24.81 16.52 7.39
N SER A 188 -24.47 16.02 6.19
CA SER A 188 -25.15 16.45 4.97
C SER A 188 -26.59 15.95 4.92
N VAL A 189 -26.85 14.71 5.36
CA VAL A 189 -28.20 14.15 5.43
C VAL A 189 -29.09 14.92 6.41
N SER A 190 -28.59 15.26 7.60
CA SER A 190 -29.36 16.03 8.58
C SER A 190 -29.62 17.47 8.14
N ALA A 191 -28.72 18.09 7.39
CA ALA A 191 -28.94 19.41 6.78
C ALA A 191 -30.02 19.36 5.68
N THR A 192 -29.96 18.37 4.77
CA THR A 192 -30.99 18.21 3.72
C THR A 192 -32.37 17.81 4.26
N SER A 193 -32.43 17.10 5.40
CA SER A 193 -33.71 16.79 6.06
C SER A 193 -34.37 18.04 6.63
N ASN A 194 -33.62 19.05 7.03
CA ASN A 194 -34.19 20.30 7.55
C ASN A 194 -34.71 21.20 6.42
N ASP A 195 -34.15 21.10 5.21
CA ASP A 195 -34.63 21.84 4.03
C ASP A 195 -35.85 21.18 3.35
N LEU A 196 -36.00 19.85 3.44
CA LEU A 196 -37.18 19.14 2.93
C LEU A 196 -38.43 19.32 3.80
N VAL A 197 -38.30 19.80 5.04
CA VAL A 197 -39.45 20.12 5.91
C VAL A 197 -40.12 21.43 5.49
N ALA A 198 -39.53 22.22 4.58
CA ALA A 198 -40.07 23.51 4.15
C ALA A 198 -40.94 23.48 2.86
N LEU A 199 -41.07 22.35 2.14
CA LEU A 199 -41.92 22.29 0.95
C LEU A 199 -42.57 20.91 0.75
N HIS A 200 -43.76 20.72 1.32
CA HIS A 200 -44.97 20.33 0.60
C HIS A 200 -46.14 20.08 1.56
N LYS A 201 -47.19 20.91 1.44
CA LYS A 201 -48.57 20.45 1.63
C LYS A 201 -49.06 19.86 0.31
N ASP A 202 -49.72 18.71 0.44
CA ASP A 202 -50.70 18.07 -0.45
C ASP A 202 -50.34 17.81 -1.92
N ASN A 203 -50.17 16.54 -2.31
CA ASN A 203 -51.29 15.78 -2.88
C ASN A 203 -50.96 14.30 -3.20
N LYS A 204 -52.03 13.50 -3.18
CA LYS A 204 -52.12 12.05 -3.34
C LYS A 204 -51.58 11.52 -4.68
N GLY A 205 -50.88 10.37 -4.60
CA GLY A 205 -50.67 9.45 -5.72
C GLY A 205 -49.62 8.39 -5.41
N SER A 206 -50.03 7.16 -5.08
CA SER A 206 -49.17 5.97 -5.23
C SER A 206 -48.90 5.77 -6.74
N PRO A 207 -47.72 5.28 -7.19
CA PRO A 207 -47.40 3.85 -7.02
C PRO A 207 -45.91 3.42 -7.02
N ILE A 208 -45.71 2.12 -6.81
CA ILE A 208 -44.55 1.25 -7.12
C ILE A 208 -43.38 1.28 -6.13
N VAL A 209 -43.36 0.28 -5.25
CA VAL A 209 -42.20 -0.10 -4.42
C VAL A 209 -41.12 -0.71 -5.32
N LYS A 210 -40.08 0.08 -5.62
CA LYS A 210 -38.76 -0.48 -5.95
C LYS A 210 -38.01 -0.64 -4.63
N TRP A 211 -37.81 -1.89 -4.21
CA TRP A 211 -36.87 -2.21 -3.14
C TRP A 211 -35.47 -1.77 -3.57
N LYS A 212 -34.96 -0.68 -2.98
CA LYS A 212 -33.53 -0.40 -2.91
C LYS A 212 -33.05 -0.91 -1.55
N PRO A 213 -31.98 -1.73 -1.48
CA PRO A 213 -31.40 -2.10 -0.20
C PRO A 213 -30.95 -0.84 0.53
N SER A 214 -31.13 -0.81 1.84
CA SER A 214 -30.71 0.32 2.65
C SER A 214 -29.18 0.40 2.67
N SER A 215 -28.61 1.61 2.60
CA SER A 215 -27.15 1.83 2.60
C SER A 215 -26.44 1.22 3.82
N LEU A 216 -27.15 0.99 4.92
CA LEU A 216 -26.64 0.30 6.10
C LEU A 216 -26.35 -1.20 5.87
N GLU A 217 -27.07 -1.88 4.98
CA GLU A 217 -26.82 -3.30 4.67
C GLU A 217 -25.56 -3.48 3.81
N CYS A 218 -25.28 -2.51 2.93
CA CYS A 218 -24.05 -2.48 2.13
C CYS A 218 -22.82 -2.26 3.03
N ILE A 219 -22.91 -1.36 4.02
CA ILE A 219 -21.80 -1.06 4.95
C ILE A 219 -21.53 -2.26 5.89
N ARG A 220 -22.57 -2.96 6.36
CA ARG A 220 -22.40 -4.17 7.18
C ARG A 220 -21.76 -5.33 6.43
N GLN A 221 -22.01 -5.47 5.12
CA GLN A 221 -21.31 -6.45 4.28
C GLN A 221 -19.83 -6.07 4.05
N VAL A 222 -19.49 -4.77 4.02
CA VAL A 222 -18.12 -4.28 3.78
C VAL A 222 -17.24 -4.35 5.03
N SER A 223 -17.77 -4.06 6.24
CA SER A 223 -17.03 -4.33 7.49
C SER A 223 -16.72 -5.82 7.66
N LEU A 224 -17.59 -6.70 7.15
CA LEU A 224 -17.32 -8.13 7.13
C LEU A 224 -16.21 -8.47 6.12
N PHE A 225 -16.10 -7.78 4.98
CA PHE A 225 -15.01 -7.99 4.00
C PHE A 225 -13.63 -7.63 4.55
N VAL A 226 -13.50 -6.54 5.32
CA VAL A 226 -12.24 -6.16 5.97
C VAL A 226 -11.83 -7.20 7.04
N VAL A 227 -12.79 -7.84 7.72
CA VAL A 227 -12.52 -8.92 8.68
C VAL A 227 -12.28 -10.27 7.99
N ILE A 228 -12.96 -10.54 6.87
CA ILE A 228 -12.86 -11.78 6.09
C ILE A 228 -11.52 -11.86 5.33
N CYS A 229 -11.02 -10.76 4.76
CA CYS A 229 -9.70 -10.74 4.12
C CYS A 229 -8.56 -11.05 5.11
N SER A 230 -8.72 -10.74 6.39
CA SER A 230 -7.77 -11.10 7.46
C SER A 230 -7.93 -12.56 7.94
N SER A 231 -9.04 -13.23 7.63
CA SER A 231 -9.36 -14.56 8.17
C SER A 231 -9.28 -15.70 7.13
N PHE A 232 -9.42 -15.42 5.83
CA PHE A 232 -9.44 -16.46 4.79
C PHE A 232 -8.07 -16.94 4.28
N PHE A 233 -6.97 -16.26 4.62
CA PHE A 233 -5.62 -16.75 4.29
C PHE A 233 -5.04 -17.75 5.31
N CYS A 234 -5.77 -18.06 6.39
CA CYS A 234 -5.37 -19.11 7.36
C CYS A 234 -6.02 -20.49 7.14
N LEU A 235 -6.79 -20.70 6.06
CA LEU A 235 -7.33 -22.01 5.69
C LEU A 235 -7.07 -22.33 4.21
N SER A 236 -5.80 -22.31 3.80
CA SER A 236 -5.27 -23.08 2.66
C SER A 236 -3.74 -23.15 2.77
N MET A 237 -3.27 -23.78 3.85
CA MET A 237 -2.01 -24.52 3.93
C MET A 237 -2.24 -25.72 4.85
#